data_AF-A0A2E7LBF3-F1
#
_entry.id   AF-A0A2E7LBF3-F1
#
_cell.length_a   1.000
_cell.length_b   1.000
_cell.length_c   1.000
_cell.angle_alpha   90.00
_cell.angle_beta   90.00
_cell.angle_gamma   90.00
#
_symmetry.space_group_name_H-M   'P 1'
#
loop_
_entity.id
_entity.type
_entity.pdbx_description
1 polymer ?
#
loop_
_entity_poly.entity_id
_entity_poly.type
_entity_poly.pdbx_seq_one_letter_code
_entity_poly.pdbx_strand_id
1 'polypeptide(L)' 'MRVIVAIARSLILLFIFAFCVFGFLATFEPTGSPGTFLAFRIGYAAVGFGCLGGLVALTIRRMRKE' A
#
# COMPACT_ATOMS: atom_id res chain seq x y z
N MET A 1 -11.16 16.34 -17.54
CA MET A 1 -11.07 16.32 -16.06
C MET A 1 -11.74 15.12 -15.40
N ARG A 2 -13.01 14.76 -15.72
CA ARG A 2 -13.74 13.66 -15.06
C ARG A 2 -13.00 12.31 -15.04
N VAL A 3 -12.39 11.91 -16.16
CA VAL A 3 -11.63 10.63 -16.26
C VAL A 3 -10.39 10.64 -15.38
N ILE A 4 -9.63 11.73 -15.35
CA ILE A 4 -8.45 11.88 -14.49
C ILE A 4 -8.87 11.83 -13.01
N VAL A 5 -10.01 12.43 -12.66
CA VAL A 5 -10.61 12.35 -11.32
C VAL A 5 -10.94 10.92 -10.93
N ALA A 6 -11.58 10.16 -11.82
CA ALA A 6 -11.90 8.75 -11.61
C ALA A 6 -10.63 7.90 -11.42
N ILE A 7 -9.64 8.04 -12.31
CA ILE A 7 -8.37 7.29 -12.24
C ILE A 7 -7.68 7.51 -10.89
N ALA A 8 -7.56 8.74 -10.42
CA ALA A 8 -6.90 9.00 -9.14
C ALA A 8 -7.67 8.39 -7.95
N ARG A 9 -9.01 8.44 -7.96
CA ARG A 9 -9.82 7.81 -6.91
C ARG A 9 -9.66 6.28 -6.92
N SER A 10 -9.62 5.66 -8.10
CA SER A 10 -9.35 4.24 -8.24
C SER A 10 -7.95 3.86 -7.74
N LEU A 11 -6.93 4.68 -8.01
CA LEU A 11 -5.58 4.45 -7.50
C LEU A 11 -5.52 4.53 -5.96
N ILE A 12 -6.21 5.49 -5.35
CA ILE A 12 -6.31 5.58 -3.89
C ILE A 12 -6.89 4.30 -3.29
N LEU A 13 -8.01 3.81 -3.85
CA LEU A 13 -8.63 2.56 -3.41
C LEU A 13 -7.70 1.36 -3.60
N LEU A 14 -6.96 1.32 -4.71
CA LEU A 14 -5.98 0.26 -4.98
C LEU A 14 -4.85 0.26 -3.95
N PHE A 15 -4.31 1.42 -3.57
CA PHE A 15 -3.27 1.52 -2.55
C PHE A 15 -3.76 1.08 -1.17
N ILE A 16 -5.00 1.42 -0.80
CA ILE A 16 -5.61 0.98 0.46
C ILE A 16 -5.80 -0.54 0.45
N PHE A 17 -6.34 -1.10 -0.64
CA PHE A 17 -6.51 -2.54 -0.79
C PHE A 17 -5.17 -3.27 -0.67
N ALA A 18 -4.13 -2.81 -1.37
CA ALA A 18 -2.80 -3.39 -1.30
C ALA A 18 -2.23 -3.33 0.13
N PHE A 19 -2.35 -2.20 0.83
CA PHE A 19 -1.93 -2.07 2.22
C PHE A 19 -2.62 -3.10 3.13
N CYS A 20 -3.94 -3.28 2.99
CA CYS A 20 -4.69 -4.27 3.76
C CYS A 20 -4.25 -5.72 3.45
N VAL A 21 -4.06 -6.06 2.17
CA VAL A 21 -3.63 -7.40 1.74
C VAL A 21 -2.24 -7.72 2.29
N PHE A 22 -1.27 -6.82 2.14
CA PHE A 22 0.09 -7.05 2.64
C PHE A 22 0.16 -7.03 4.17
N GLY A 23 -0.66 -6.21 4.85
CA GLY A 23 -0.81 -6.28 6.30
C GLY A 23 -1.33 -7.64 6.76
N PHE A 24 -2.33 -8.19 6.08
CA PHE A 24 -2.85 -9.54 6.36
C PHE A 24 -1.79 -10.62 6.13
N LEU A 25 -1.09 -10.59 4.99
CA LEU A 25 -0.01 -11.55 4.69
C LEU A 25 1.10 -11.48 5.74
N ALA A 26 1.50 -10.28 6.19
CA ALA A 26 2.49 -10.12 7.26
C ALA A 26 2.09 -10.82 8.56
N THR A 27 0.80 -10.85 8.88
CA THR A 27 0.30 -11.52 10.09
C THR A 27 0.27 -13.03 9.94
N PHE A 28 -0.21 -13.54 8.80
CA PHE A 28 -0.60 -14.95 8.63
C PHE A 28 0.36 -15.81 7.80
N GLU A 29 1.46 -15.26 7.27
CA GLU A 29 2.45 -16.03 6.50
C GLU A 29 2.99 -17.22 7.34
N PRO A 30 2.68 -18.47 6.96
CA PRO A 30 3.22 -19.64 7.65
C PRO A 30 4.69 -19.78 7.26
N THR A 31 5.60 -19.63 8.22
CA THR A 31 7.04 -19.74 7.96
C THR A 31 7.65 -20.82 8.85
N GLY A 32 8.54 -21.62 8.28
CA GLY A 32 9.19 -22.75 8.96
C GLY A 32 10.40 -22.37 9.81
N SER A 33 10.84 -21.10 9.80
CA SER A 33 11.96 -20.62 10.61
C SER A 33 11.76 -19.17 11.07
N PRO A 34 12.31 -18.78 12.24
CA PRO A 34 12.23 -17.40 12.74
C PRO A 34 12.86 -16.35 11.81
N GLY A 35 13.93 -16.72 11.09
CA GLY A 35 14.59 -15.83 10.12
C GLY A 35 13.70 -15.51 8.92
N THR A 36 13.06 -16.54 8.34
CA THR A 36 12.09 -16.35 7.25
C THR A 36 10.86 -15.56 7.72
N PHE A 37 10.39 -15.79 8.94
CA PHE A 37 9.25 -15.08 9.52
C PHE A 37 9.45 -13.57 9.57
N LEU A 38 10.60 -13.12 10.07
CA LEU A 38 10.94 -11.70 10.13
C LEU A 38 11.17 -11.10 8.74
N ALA A 39 11.83 -11.83 7.84
CA ALA A 39 12.07 -11.36 6.48
C ALA A 39 10.76 -11.07 5.73
N PHE A 40 9.78 -11.98 5.78
CA PHE A 40 8.48 -11.77 5.14
C PHE A 40 7.72 -10.59 5.76
N ARG A 41 7.72 -10.46 7.08
CA ARG A 41 7.06 -9.35 7.77
C ARG A 41 7.63 -7.99 7.39
N ILE A 42 8.95 -7.88 7.36
CA ILE A 42 9.64 -6.64 6.94
C ILE A 42 9.32 -6.33 5.48
N GLY A 43 9.35 -7.34 4.61
CA GLY A 43 9.01 -7.19 3.19
C GLY A 43 7.58 -6.68 2.99
N TYR A 44 6.60 -7.34 3.60
CA TYR A 44 5.20 -6.94 3.51
C TYR A 44 4.92 -5.58 4.15
N ALA A 45 5.56 -5.27 5.28
CA ALA A 45 5.45 -3.95 5.89
C ALA A 45 6.01 -2.86 4.96
N ALA A 46 7.18 -3.08 4.36
CA ALA A 46 7.79 -2.12 3.43
C ALA A 46 6.89 -1.85 2.22
N VAL A 47 6.28 -2.88 1.63
CA VAL A 47 5.34 -2.73 0.51
C VAL A 47 4.06 -2.00 0.96
N GLY A 48 3.50 -2.37 2.11
CA GLY A 48 2.32 -1.73 2.68
C GLY A 48 2.55 -0.24 2.95
N PHE A 49 3.63 0.13 3.65
CA PHE A 49 3.97 1.52 3.89
C PHE A 49 4.32 2.28 2.61
N GLY A 50 4.92 1.61 1.61
CA GLY A 50 5.12 2.18 0.28
C GLY A 50 3.80 2.56 -0.40
N CYS A 51 2.77 1.74 -0.26
CA CYS A 51 1.42 2.04 -0.77
C CYS A 51 0.81 3.26 -0.07
N LEU A 52 0.95 3.37 1.26
CA LEU A 52 0.51 4.55 2.01
C LEU A 52 1.28 5.82 1.60
N GLY A 53 2.60 5.73 1.43
CA GLY A 53 3.42 6.83 0.95
C GLY A 53 3.01 7.31 -0.45
N GLY A 54 2.74 6.37 -1.36
CA GLY A 54 2.20 6.65 -2.69
C GLY A 54 0.84 7.36 -2.64
N LEU A 55 -0.06 6.92 -1.76
CA LEU A 55 -1.37 7.54 -1.52
C LEU A 55 -1.24 8.98 -1.00
N VAL A 56 -0.39 9.20 0.00
CA VAL A 56 -0.12 10.54 0.54
C VAL A 56 0.46 11.46 -0.55
N ALA A 57 1.47 10.99 -1.30
CA ALA A 57 2.09 11.76 -2.37
C ALA A 57 1.09 12.12 -3.48
N LEU A 58 0.23 11.17 -3.87
CA LEU A 58 -0.82 11.39 -4.88
C LEU A 58 -1.84 12.42 -4.39
N THR A 59 -2.24 12.35 -3.12
CA THR A 59 -3.22 13.25 -2.50
C THR A 59 -2.67 14.68 -2.40
N ILE A 60 -1.43 14.84 -1.93
CA ILE A 60 -0.75 16.15 -1.86
C ILE A 60 -0.61 16.77 -3.25
N ARG A 61 -0.22 15.98 -4.26
CA ARG A 61 -0.10 16.46 -5.65
C ARG A 61 -1.44 16.89 -6.24
N ARG A 62 -2.53 16.23 -5.85
CA ARG A 62 -3.91 16.61 -6.21
C ARG A 62 -4.27 17.96 -5.61
N MET A 63 -4.10 18.13 -4.30
CA MET A 63 -4.42 19.37 -3.59
C MET A 63 -3.61 20.57 -4.07
N ARG A 64 -2.35 20.39 -4.51
CA ARG A 64 -1.53 21.48 -5.06
C ARG A 64 -1.91 21.90 -6.49
N LYS A 65 -2.69 21.08 -7.20
CA LYS A 65 -3.11 21.35 -8.58
C LYS A 65 -4.54 21.91 -8.69
N GLU A 66 -5.29 21.88 -7.59
CA GLU A 66 -6.55 22.64 -7.41
C GLU A 66 -6.24 24.02 -6.84
#